data_AF-A0A5J4QUG2-F1
#
_entry.id   AF-A0A5J4QUG2-F1
#
_cell.length_a   1.000
_cell.length_b   1.000
_cell.length_c   1.000
_cell.angle_alpha   90.00
_cell.angle_beta   90.00
_cell.angle_gamma   90.00
#
_symmetry.space_group_name_H-M   'P 1'
#
loop_
_entity.id
_entity.type
_entity.pdbx_description
1 polymer ?
#
loop_
_entity_poly.entity_id
_entity_poly.type
_entity_poly.pdbx_seq_one_letter_code
_entity_poly.pdbx_strand_id
1 'polypeptide(L)'
;PVLRSPMLAAHVSVIMVSYGLLIFVAVTAAIALCSHRLRERFYRLNSKLLYPALFLLAAGIFIGAVWANISWGRYWGWDAKETWALITMLVYALPLHKGSLALFRNPVGFHRYCLIACLTVTMTFLGVTYLLGGMHSYV
;
A
#
# COMPACT_ATOMS: atom_id res chain seq x y z
N PRO A 1 7.49 -16.03 23.36
CA PRO A 1 6.31 -15.44 22.69
C PRO A 1 6.71 -14.75 21.36
N VAL A 2 6.49 -15.43 20.23
CA VAL A 2 6.93 -15.01 18.86
C VAL A 2 6.39 -13.61 18.46
N LEU A 3 5.27 -13.21 19.07
CA LEU A 3 4.61 -11.90 18.92
C LEU A 3 5.37 -10.70 19.53
N ARG A 4 6.49 -10.94 20.25
CA ARG A 4 7.37 -9.88 20.78
C ARG A 4 8.75 -9.87 20.10
N SER A 5 8.87 -10.43 18.90
CA SER A 5 10.14 -10.44 18.17
C SER A 5 10.41 -9.07 17.53
N PRO A 6 11.67 -8.58 17.57
CA PRO A 6 12.04 -7.30 16.95
C PRO A 6 11.78 -7.29 15.44
N MET A 7 11.82 -8.46 14.80
CA MET A 7 11.56 -8.64 13.38
C MET A 7 10.08 -8.39 13.01
N LEU A 8 9.13 -8.82 13.86
CA LEU A 8 7.72 -8.51 13.68
C LEU A 8 7.47 -7.00 13.83
N ALA A 9 8.08 -6.38 14.85
CA ALA A 9 7.97 -4.95 15.06
C ALA A 9 8.52 -4.16 13.86
N ALA A 10 9.68 -4.56 13.33
CA ALA A 10 10.26 -3.97 12.13
C ALA A 10 9.36 -4.13 10.90
N HIS A 11 8.85 -5.34 10.65
CA HIS A 11 7.90 -5.63 9.57
C HIS A 11 6.67 -4.70 9.62
N VAL A 12 5.99 -4.65 10.77
CA VAL A 12 4.78 -3.84 10.95
C VAL A 12 5.08 -2.35 10.79
N SER A 13 6.20 -1.88 11.33
CA SER A 13 6.59 -0.47 11.25
C SER A 13 6.85 -0.02 9.81
N VAL A 14 7.57 -0.84 9.04
CA VAL A 14 7.88 -0.56 7.63
C VAL A 14 6.60 -0.49 6.78
N ILE A 15 5.67 -1.45 6.99
CA ILE A 15 4.38 -1.45 6.30
C ILE A 15 3.53 -0.23 6.70
N MET A 16 3.52 0.15 7.98
CA MET A 16 2.74 1.28 8.46
C MET A 16 3.20 2.61 7.84
N VAL A 17 4.52 2.80 7.71
CA VAL A 17 5.08 3.97 7.03
C VAL A 17 4.69 3.98 5.55
N SER A 18 4.76 2.84 4.87
CA SER A 18 4.32 2.74 3.47
C SER A 18 2.85 3.13 3.30
N TYR A 19 1.94 2.56 4.10
CA TYR A 19 0.52 2.89 4.03
C TYR A 19 0.24 4.34 4.36
N GLY A 20 0.95 4.92 5.33
CA GLY A 20 0.88 6.35 5.63
C GLY A 20 1.21 7.22 4.40
N LEU A 21 2.26 6.86 3.65
CA LEU A 21 2.62 7.55 2.41
C LEU A 21 1.56 7.37 1.31
N LEU A 22 0.99 6.17 1.16
CA LEU A 22 -0.07 5.91 0.17
C LEU A 22 -1.36 6.67 0.48
N ILE A 23 -1.75 6.76 1.75
CA ILE A 23 -2.88 7.57 2.20
C ILE A 23 -2.59 9.06 1.95
N PHE A 24 -1.39 9.53 2.26
CA PHE A 24 -1.00 10.90 1.97
C PHE A 24 -1.07 11.24 0.47
N VAL A 25 -0.65 10.30 -0.40
CA VAL A 25 -0.82 10.40 -1.86
C VAL A 25 -2.30 10.47 -2.24
N ALA A 26 -3.18 9.70 -1.61
CA ALA A 26 -4.62 9.74 -1.88
C ALA A 26 -5.26 11.08 -1.45
N VAL A 27 -4.91 11.60 -0.27
CA VAL A 27 -5.41 12.89 0.24
C VAL A 27 -4.98 14.04 -0.68
N THR A 28 -3.71 14.09 -1.03
CA THR A 28 -3.19 15.11 -1.94
C THR A 28 -3.76 14.97 -3.35
N ALA A 29 -4.06 13.75 -3.81
CA ALA A 29 -4.77 13.51 -5.07
C ALA A 29 -6.21 14.06 -5.03
N ALA A 30 -6.94 13.88 -3.93
CA ALA A 30 -8.27 14.48 -3.76
C ALA A 30 -8.22 16.01 -3.83
N ILE A 31 -7.28 16.64 -3.11
CA ILE A 31 -7.08 18.10 -3.14
C ILE A 31 -6.72 18.57 -4.56
N ALA A 32 -5.88 17.83 -5.27
CA ALA A 32 -5.47 18.13 -6.64
C ALA A 32 -6.63 18.05 -7.66
N LEU A 33 -7.65 17.24 -7.40
CA LEU A 33 -8.86 17.18 -8.22
C LEU A 33 -9.74 18.41 -7.99
N CYS A 34 -9.86 18.87 -6.75
CA CYS A 34 -10.65 20.05 -6.37
C CYS A 34 -9.96 21.39 -6.71
N SER A 35 -8.63 21.41 -6.85
CA SER A 35 -7.86 22.65 -7.12
C SER A 35 -7.01 22.55 -8.38
N HIS A 36 -7.40 23.28 -9.43
CA HIS A 36 -6.66 23.33 -10.69
C HIS A 36 -5.22 23.84 -10.52
N ARG A 37 -5.01 24.81 -9.61
CA ARG A 37 -3.70 25.40 -9.33
C ARG A 37 -2.72 24.40 -8.71
N LEU A 38 -3.22 23.51 -7.86
CA LEU A 38 -2.39 22.53 -7.14
C LEU A 38 -2.21 21.21 -7.90
N ARG A 39 -3.03 20.98 -8.93
CA ARG A 39 -3.07 19.74 -9.69
C ARG A 39 -1.71 19.27 -10.20
N GLU A 40 -0.98 20.16 -10.87
CA GLU A 40 0.31 19.83 -11.48
C GLU A 40 1.43 19.71 -10.45
N ARG A 41 1.35 20.50 -9.36
CA ARG A 41 2.29 20.42 -8.25
C ARG A 41 2.17 19.08 -7.54
N PHE A 42 0.95 18.68 -7.19
CA PHE A 42 0.70 17.40 -6.54
C PHE A 42 0.89 16.22 -7.47
N TYR A 43 0.64 16.36 -8.78
CA TYR A 43 0.97 15.30 -9.74
C TYR A 43 2.45 14.94 -9.70
N ARG A 44 3.34 15.94 -9.76
CA ARG A 44 4.80 15.72 -9.69
C ARG A 44 5.26 15.20 -8.33
N LEU A 45 4.66 15.68 -7.24
CA LEU A 45 4.96 15.24 -5.88
C LEU A 45 4.54 13.78 -5.66
N ASN A 46 3.28 13.45 -5.95
CA ASN A 46 2.73 12.10 -5.79
C ASN A 46 3.44 11.09 -6.69
N SER A 47 3.74 11.51 -7.93
CA SER A 47 4.55 10.75 -8.87
C SER A 47 5.91 10.32 -8.34
N LYS A 48 6.52 11.12 -7.47
CA LYS A 48 7.82 10.81 -6.84
C LYS A 48 7.63 10.05 -5.52
N LEU A 49 6.60 10.38 -4.74
CA LEU A 49 6.29 9.71 -3.47
C LEU A 49 5.87 8.25 -3.64
N LEU A 50 5.30 7.88 -4.78
CA LEU A 50 4.96 6.48 -5.05
C LEU A 50 6.18 5.55 -5.02
N TYR A 51 7.37 6.01 -5.45
CA TYR A 51 8.58 5.17 -5.44
C TYR A 51 8.99 4.71 -4.02
N PRO A 52 9.24 5.61 -3.05
CA PRO A 52 9.58 5.18 -1.69
C PRO A 52 8.41 4.46 -1.00
N ALA A 53 7.16 4.85 -1.28
CA ALA A 53 5.99 4.15 -0.71
C ALA A 53 5.93 2.69 -1.16
N LEU A 54 6.10 2.43 -2.47
CA LEU A 54 6.12 1.07 -3.01
C LEU A 54 7.33 0.26 -2.53
N PHE A 55 8.50 0.89 -2.47
CA PHE A 55 9.71 0.24 -1.99
C PHE A 55 9.54 -0.24 -0.55
N LEU A 56 9.02 0.62 0.34
CA LEU A 56 8.74 0.24 1.72
C LEU A 56 7.66 -0.85 1.81
N LEU A 57 6.63 -0.82 0.94
CA LEU A 57 5.63 -1.88 0.90
C LEU A 57 6.26 -3.22 0.54
N ALA A 58 7.05 -3.26 -0.52
CA ALA A 58 7.73 -4.46 -0.99
C ALA A 58 8.73 -5.00 0.04
N ALA A 59 9.52 -4.10 0.66
CA ALA A 59 10.43 -4.46 1.74
C ALA A 59 9.66 -5.03 2.95
N GLY A 60 8.53 -4.41 3.31
CA GLY A 60 7.64 -4.88 4.36
C GLY A 60 7.12 -6.30 4.08
N ILE A 61 6.62 -6.55 2.86
CA ILE A 61 6.16 -7.88 2.42
C ILE A 61 7.30 -8.91 2.53
N PHE A 62 8.50 -8.56 2.07
CA PHE A 62 9.65 -9.46 2.11
C PHE A 62 10.09 -9.80 3.54
N ILE A 63 10.21 -8.79 4.42
CA ILE A 63 10.52 -9.01 5.84
C ILE A 63 9.44 -9.87 6.50
N GLY A 64 8.18 -9.66 6.13
CA GLY A 64 7.03 -10.46 6.58
C GLY A 64 7.16 -11.92 6.18
N ALA A 65 7.52 -12.19 4.93
CA ALA A 65 7.74 -13.55 4.42
C ALA A 65 8.86 -14.29 5.16
N VAL A 66 9.97 -13.60 5.45
CA VAL A 66 11.07 -14.19 6.25
C VAL A 66 10.62 -14.47 7.68
N TRP A 67 9.89 -13.56 8.31
CA TRP A 67 9.33 -13.75 9.64
C TRP A 67 8.31 -14.90 9.69
N ALA A 68 7.47 -15.04 8.66
CA ALA A 68 6.51 -16.13 8.52
C ALA A 68 7.23 -17.48 8.45
N ASN A 69 8.37 -17.56 7.74
CA ASN A 69 9.16 -18.78 7.68
C ASN A 69 9.74 -19.18 9.04
N ILE A 70 10.28 -18.20 9.78
CA ILE A 70 10.82 -18.44 11.13
C ILE A 70 9.72 -18.88 12.11
N SER A 71 8.51 -18.32 11.95
CA SER A 71 7.42 -18.54 12.89
C SER A 71 6.64 -19.83 12.60
N TRP A 72 6.30 -20.06 11.34
CA TRP A 72 5.33 -21.06 10.89
C TRP A 72 5.91 -22.06 9.87
N GLY A 73 7.21 -21.97 9.56
CA GLY A 73 7.90 -22.90 8.65
C GLY A 73 7.58 -22.72 7.16
N ARG A 74 6.94 -21.61 6.77
CA ARG A 74 6.62 -21.28 5.37
C ARG A 74 6.77 -19.78 5.09
N TYR A 75 7.19 -19.43 3.88
CA TYR A 75 7.38 -18.03 3.46
C TYR A 75 6.09 -17.31 3.07
N TRP A 76 5.07 -18.05 2.64
CA TRP A 76 3.81 -17.49 2.13
C TRP A 76 2.68 -18.51 2.33
N GLY A 77 1.53 -18.04 2.78
CA GLY A 77 0.33 -18.83 3.07
C GLY A 77 -0.91 -18.45 2.26
N TRP A 78 -0.86 -17.42 1.41
CA TRP A 78 -2.02 -16.90 0.67
C TRP A 78 -3.19 -16.51 1.57
N ASP A 79 -2.91 -16.12 2.81
CA ASP A 79 -3.95 -15.60 3.66
C ASP A 79 -4.45 -14.25 3.12
N ALA A 80 -5.60 -13.80 3.64
CA ALA A 80 -6.20 -12.57 3.19
C ALA A 80 -5.25 -11.35 3.33
N LYS A 81 -4.43 -11.27 4.39
CA LYS A 81 -3.50 -10.14 4.60
C LYS A 81 -2.37 -10.17 3.58
N GLU A 82 -1.76 -11.33 3.39
CA GLU A 82 -0.71 -11.55 2.40
C GLU A 82 -1.20 -11.24 0.97
N THR A 83 -2.37 -11.76 0.60
CA THR A 83 -2.95 -11.57 -0.74
C THR A 83 -3.31 -10.12 -1.00
N TRP A 84 -3.94 -9.42 -0.04
CA TRP A 84 -4.31 -8.02 -0.20
C TRP A 84 -3.09 -7.08 -0.18
N ALA A 85 -2.04 -7.41 0.56
CA ALA A 85 -0.76 -6.69 0.49
C ALA A 85 -0.15 -6.79 -0.91
N LEU A 86 -0.16 -7.98 -1.51
CA LEU A 86 0.29 -8.19 -2.89
C LEU A 86 -0.56 -7.42 -3.91
N ILE A 87 -1.89 -7.49 -3.80
CA ILE A 87 -2.82 -6.73 -4.67
C ILE A 87 -2.54 -5.23 -4.58
N THR A 88 -2.41 -4.69 -3.36
CA THR A 88 -2.12 -3.27 -3.14
C THR A 88 -0.78 -2.87 -3.77
N MET A 89 0.24 -3.70 -3.63
CA MET A 89 1.54 -3.47 -4.27
C MET A 89 1.42 -3.40 -5.80
N LEU A 90 0.69 -4.35 -6.41
CA LEU A 90 0.50 -4.39 -7.86
C LEU A 90 -0.31 -3.20 -8.38
N VAL A 91 -1.38 -2.83 -7.67
CA VAL A 91 -2.23 -1.68 -8.03
C VAL A 91 -1.42 -0.39 -8.00
N TYR A 92 -0.64 -0.15 -6.93
CA TYR A 92 0.18 1.06 -6.85
C TYR A 92 1.46 1.02 -7.70
N ALA A 93 1.83 -0.15 -8.26
CA ALA A 93 2.89 -0.26 -9.27
C ALA A 93 2.46 0.26 -10.65
N LEU A 94 1.17 0.19 -10.99
CA LEU A 94 0.66 0.59 -12.31
C LEU A 94 0.96 2.07 -12.64
N PRO A 95 0.72 3.04 -11.74
CA PRO A 95 1.04 4.45 -12.00
C PRO A 95 2.52 4.77 -12.16
N LEU A 96 3.44 3.85 -11.84
CA LEU A 96 4.87 4.04 -12.12
C LEU A 96 5.18 3.85 -13.62
N HIS A 97 4.38 3.06 -14.34
CA HIS A 97 4.56 2.74 -15.75
C HIS A 97 3.97 3.81 -16.69
N LYS A 98 4.22 5.09 -16.36
CA LYS A 98 3.70 6.27 -17.07
C LYS A 98 4.19 6.35 -18.52
N GLY A 99 5.35 5.73 -18.80
CA GLY A 99 5.90 5.62 -20.15
C GLY A 99 5.05 4.72 -21.05
N SER A 100 4.51 3.62 -20.52
CA SER A 100 3.70 2.65 -21.27
C SER A 100 2.21 3.00 -21.26
N LEU A 101 1.73 3.66 -20.20
CA LEU A 101 0.31 3.91 -19.98
C LEU A 101 -0.01 5.41 -20.05
N ALA A 102 -0.64 5.82 -21.16
CA ALA A 102 -1.02 7.22 -21.41
C ALA A 102 -1.98 7.79 -20.34
N LEU A 103 -2.78 6.94 -19.69
CA LEU A 103 -3.69 7.33 -18.61
C LEU A 103 -2.96 8.02 -17.44
N PHE A 104 -1.73 7.59 -17.14
CA PHE A 104 -0.96 8.11 -16.02
C PHE A 104 -0.09 9.32 -16.37
N ARG A 105 -0.01 9.70 -17.66
CA ARG A 105 0.58 10.97 -18.09
C ARG A 105 -0.33 12.17 -17.82
N ASN A 106 -1.65 11.96 -17.82
CA ASN A 106 -2.61 13.01 -17.52
C ASN A 106 -2.75 13.17 -16.00
N PRO A 107 -2.48 14.36 -15.43
CA PRO A 107 -2.64 14.62 -14.00
C PRO A 107 -4.02 14.26 -13.45
N VAL A 108 -5.09 14.51 -14.20
CA VAL A 108 -6.46 14.19 -13.75
C VAL A 108 -6.70 12.69 -13.68
N GLY A 109 -6.24 11.95 -14.71
CA GLY A 109 -6.34 10.49 -14.76
C GLY A 109 -5.54 9.83 -13.64
N PHE A 110 -4.31 10.30 -13.42
CA PHE A 110 -3.45 9.85 -12.33
C PHE A 110 -4.09 10.07 -10.95
N HIS A 111 -4.59 11.28 -10.66
CA HIS A 111 -5.18 11.58 -9.35
C HIS A 111 -6.47 10.79 -9.09
N ARG A 112 -7.32 10.62 -10.11
CA ARG A 112 -8.51 9.74 -10.01
C ARG A 112 -8.12 8.29 -9.71
N TYR A 113 -7.09 7.79 -10.39
CA TYR A 113 -6.59 6.44 -10.15
C TYR A 113 -6.07 6.28 -8.72
N CYS A 114 -5.22 7.20 -8.24
CA CYS A 114 -4.67 7.14 -6.87
C CYS A 114 -5.78 7.18 -5.80
N LEU A 115 -6.87 7.88 -6.05
CA LEU A 115 -8.02 7.93 -5.15
C LEU A 115 -8.76 6.57 -5.10
N ILE A 116 -8.97 5.93 -6.26
CA ILE A 116 -9.59 4.60 -6.34
C ILE A 116 -8.66 3.54 -5.73
N ALA A 117 -7.36 3.62 -6.01
CA ALA A 117 -6.34 2.73 -5.45
C ALA A 117 -6.29 2.81 -3.91
N CYS A 118 -6.66 3.94 -3.31
CA CYS A 118 -6.75 4.06 -1.84
C CYS A 118 -7.71 3.03 -1.22
N LEU A 119 -8.74 2.60 -1.96
CA LEU A 119 -9.67 1.57 -1.49
C LEU A 119 -8.97 0.24 -1.23
N THR A 120 -7.89 -0.10 -1.95
CA THR A 120 -7.14 -1.34 -1.72
C THR A 120 -6.34 -1.28 -0.42
N VAL A 121 -5.80 -0.11 -0.08
CA VAL A 121 -5.15 0.13 1.24
C VAL A 121 -6.18 -0.02 2.36
N THR A 122 -7.36 0.58 2.19
CA THR A 122 -8.47 0.46 3.15
C THR A 122 -8.95 -0.99 3.29
N MET A 123 -9.02 -1.75 2.20
CA MET A 123 -9.33 -3.19 2.26
C MET A 123 -8.25 -4.00 2.97
N THR A 124 -6.98 -3.66 2.79
CA THR A 124 -5.88 -4.35 3.48
C THR A 124 -5.87 -4.08 4.99
N PHE A 125 -6.28 -2.87 5.41
CA PHE A 125 -6.31 -2.47 6.83
C PHE A 125 -7.63 -2.84 7.54
N LEU A 126 -8.76 -2.47 6.95
CA LEU A 126 -10.11 -2.68 7.49
C LEU A 126 -10.77 -3.94 6.93
N GLY A 127 -10.65 -4.20 5.63
CA GLY A 127 -11.32 -5.33 4.97
C GLY A 127 -10.85 -6.68 5.51
N VAL A 128 -9.55 -6.88 5.67
CA VAL A 128 -9.07 -8.18 6.20
C VAL A 128 -9.41 -8.34 7.69
N THR A 129 -9.42 -7.25 8.44
CA THR A 129 -9.70 -7.26 9.88
C THR A 129 -11.19 -7.43 10.19
N TYR A 130 -12.08 -6.81 9.40
CA TYR A 130 -13.53 -6.74 9.68
C TYR A 130 -14.42 -7.50 8.68
N LEU A 131 -14.04 -7.62 7.39
CA LEU A 131 -14.86 -8.27 6.35
C LEU A 131 -14.50 -9.75 6.12
N LEU A 132 -13.25 -10.16 6.35
CA LEU A 132 -12.76 -11.51 6.07
C LEU A 132 -12.49 -12.39 7.30
N GLY A 133 -12.85 -11.93 8.51
CA GLY A 133 -13.03 -12.79 9.71
C GLY A 133 -11.98 -13.89 9.90
N GLY A 134 -10.69 -13.54 9.94
CA GLY A 134 -9.62 -14.53 10.09
C GLY A 134 -9.26 -14.79 11.56
N MET A 135 -9.88 -15.80 12.19
CA MET A 135 -9.55 -16.52 13.45
C MET A 135 -9.04 -15.76 14.70
N HIS A 136 -8.96 -14.43 14.67
CA HIS A 136 -8.53 -13.60 15.80
C HIS A 136 -9.40 -12.34 15.91
N SER A 137 -10.73 -12.55 15.90
CA SER A 137 -11.64 -11.67 16.61
C SER A 137 -11.35 -11.82 18.11
N TYR A 138 -10.39 -11.06 18.63
CA TYR A 138 -10.27 -10.89 20.07
C TYR A 138 -11.33 -9.88 20.52
N VAL A 139 -12.57 -10.38 20.63
CA VAL A 139 -13.50 -9.95 21.67
C VAL A 139 -13.36 -10.95 22.80
#